data_AF-A0A8T9CKL3-F1
#
_entry.id   AF-A0A8T9CKL3-F1
#
_cell.length_a   1.000
_cell.length_b   1.000
_cell.length_c   1.000
_cell.angle_alpha   90.00
_cell.angle_beta   90.00
_cell.angle_gamma   90.00
#
_symmetry.space_group_name_H-M   'P 1'
#
loop_
_entity.id
_entity.type
_entity.pdbx_description
1 polymer ?
#
loop_
_entity_poly.entity_id
_entity_poly.type
_entity_poly.pdbx_seq_one_letter_code
_entity_poly.pdbx_strand_id
1 'polypeptide(L)'
;RFYSSPFYRCIQTISPSVDALAPSTTDPETHKIRGENGVGEWYGLARFDHPSPAEPALLGSLFPRFDEEYRPVIKPSVNGESIKELHDRTAYALHRIIEQSDREGVKAIVICTHAATLIAIGRALTGRMPEDIAEEDFRPFTCGLSTFVRKGKGGESVKEWEGPETEVPDVKWRDGKGVGGGWELKGSGDCSFLSGGEERGWRFSGDESFDAVTGNAPSLDAGSGLGVVVEGKKKASGPSML
;
A
#
# COMPACT_ATOMS: atom_id res chain seq x y z
N ARG A 1 7.68 -1.19 13.54
CA ARG A 1 8.45 -1.67 12.36
C ARG A 1 8.03 -0.89 11.13
N PHE A 2 8.93 -0.60 10.19
CA PHE A 2 8.63 0.22 9.01
C PHE A 2 8.76 -0.59 7.73
N TYR A 3 7.70 -0.55 6.92
CA TYR A 3 7.65 -1.13 5.58
C TYR A 3 7.33 -0.02 4.58
N SER A 4 7.84 -0.13 3.37
CA SER A 4 7.57 0.83 2.31
C SER A 4 7.51 0.13 0.97
N SER A 5 6.66 0.64 0.08
CA SER A 5 6.89 0.45 -1.35
C SER A 5 8.35 0.85 -1.68
N PRO A 6 9.08 0.09 -2.51
CA PRO A 6 10.46 0.42 -2.84
C PRO A 6 10.59 1.53 -3.91
N PHE A 7 9.48 2.11 -4.38
CA PHE A 7 9.55 3.34 -5.19
C PHE A 7 10.09 4.51 -4.36
N TYR A 8 11.02 5.26 -4.97
CA TYR A 8 11.76 6.37 -4.35
C TYR A 8 10.86 7.30 -3.51
N ARG A 9 9.70 7.70 -4.06
CA ARG A 9 8.74 8.60 -3.38
C ARG A 9 8.28 8.07 -2.02
N CYS A 10 8.00 6.78 -1.90
CA CYS A 10 7.51 6.19 -0.64
C CYS A 10 8.64 6.12 0.41
N ILE A 11 9.85 5.73 -0.02
CA ILE A 11 11.02 5.69 0.88
C ILE A 11 11.35 7.11 1.36
N GLN A 12 11.34 8.09 0.47
CA GLN A 12 11.54 9.49 0.81
C GLN A 12 10.48 9.99 1.81
N THR A 13 9.21 9.61 1.64
CA THR A 13 8.12 9.98 2.55
C THR A 13 8.27 9.37 3.95
N ILE A 14 8.64 8.09 4.06
CA ILE A 14 8.71 7.41 5.36
C ILE A 14 10.01 7.73 6.13
N SER A 15 11.09 8.08 5.43
CA SER A 15 12.43 8.27 6.01
C SER A 15 12.46 9.23 7.21
N PRO A 16 11.87 10.44 7.16
CA PRO A 16 11.87 11.35 8.31
C PRO A 16 11.19 10.77 9.56
N SER A 17 10.17 9.93 9.38
CA SER A 17 9.50 9.27 10.51
C SER A 17 10.39 8.22 11.17
N VAL A 18 11.16 7.47 10.36
CA VAL A 18 12.13 6.51 10.88
C VAL A 18 13.27 7.21 11.60
N ASP A 19 13.79 8.31 11.04
CA ASP A 19 14.82 9.13 11.67
C ASP A 19 14.37 9.69 13.03
N ALA A 20 13.14 10.20 13.12
CA ALA A 20 12.60 10.75 14.35
C ALA A 20 12.35 9.68 15.43
N LEU A 21 11.96 8.46 15.04
CA LEU A 21 11.59 7.39 15.96
C LEU A 21 12.76 6.48 16.33
N ALA A 22 13.80 6.37 15.51
CA ALA A 22 14.95 5.52 15.79
C ALA A 22 15.61 5.78 17.16
N PRO A 23 15.82 7.03 17.62
CA PRO A 23 16.40 7.30 18.94
C PRO A 23 15.54 6.83 20.12
N SER A 24 14.24 6.58 19.92
CA SER A 24 13.31 6.19 20.98
C SER A 24 13.31 4.70 21.33
N THR A 25 14.12 3.89 20.63
CA THR A 25 14.10 2.44 20.76
C THR A 25 15.50 1.84 20.61
N THR A 26 15.76 0.76 21.34
CA THR A 26 16.98 -0.04 21.24
C THR A 26 16.86 -1.16 20.21
N ASP A 27 15.67 -1.42 19.64
CA ASP A 27 15.48 -2.41 18.58
C ASP A 27 16.09 -1.92 17.25
N PRO A 28 17.22 -2.51 16.80
CA PRO A 28 17.90 -2.06 15.57
C PRO A 28 17.03 -2.23 14.33
N GLU A 29 16.07 -3.16 14.33
CA GLU A 29 15.19 -3.35 13.18
C GLU A 29 14.16 -2.23 13.04
N THR A 30 13.89 -1.47 14.10
CA THR A 30 13.06 -0.27 14.02
C THR A 30 13.82 0.90 13.39
N HIS A 31 15.14 0.79 13.21
CA HIS A 31 15.96 1.79 12.53
C HIS A 31 16.02 1.59 11.01
N LYS A 32 15.37 0.53 10.51
CA LYS A 32 15.41 0.09 9.11
C LYS A 32 14.08 0.32 8.39
N ILE A 33 14.15 0.54 7.08
CA ILE A 33 13.01 0.61 6.16
C ILE A 33 13.02 -0.65 5.29
N ARG A 34 12.04 -1.54 5.50
CA ARG A 34 11.89 -2.77 4.70
C ARG A 34 11.16 -2.46 3.39
N GLY A 35 11.86 -2.61 2.26
CA GLY A 35 11.28 -2.42 0.92
C GLY A 35 10.44 -3.61 0.47
N GLU A 36 9.11 -3.48 0.49
CA GLU A 36 8.18 -4.55 0.15
C GLU A 36 7.46 -4.27 -1.19
N ASN A 37 7.81 -5.03 -2.22
CA ASN A 37 7.20 -4.93 -3.55
C ASN A 37 5.70 -5.25 -3.52
N GLY A 38 5.24 -6.10 -2.61
CA GLY A 38 3.84 -6.42 -2.40
C GLY A 38 2.95 -5.26 -1.97
N VAL A 39 3.53 -4.15 -1.52
CA VAL A 39 2.82 -2.87 -1.26
C VAL A 39 3.24 -1.76 -2.24
N GLY A 40 3.86 -2.14 -3.36
CA GLY A 40 4.25 -1.27 -4.47
C GLY A 40 3.05 -0.68 -5.24
N GLU A 41 3.37 0.17 -6.24
CA GLU A 41 2.39 0.85 -7.09
C GLU A 41 1.55 -0.15 -7.88
N TRP A 42 0.37 0.29 -8.31
CA TRP A 42 -0.47 -0.44 -9.23
C TRP A 42 -0.34 0.10 -10.66
N TYR A 43 0.01 -0.79 -11.58
CA TYR A 43 -0.08 -0.55 -13.01
C TYR A 43 -1.12 -1.49 -13.61
N GLY A 44 -2.01 -0.97 -14.45
CA GLY A 44 -2.98 -1.80 -15.17
C GLY A 44 -2.31 -2.70 -16.21
N LEU A 45 -3.00 -3.75 -16.64
CA LEU A 45 -2.49 -4.71 -17.62
C LEU A 45 -2.02 -4.04 -18.91
N ALA A 46 -0.82 -4.41 -19.37
CA ALA A 46 -0.21 -3.92 -20.60
C ALA A 46 0.61 -5.01 -21.29
N ARG A 47 0.82 -4.86 -22.61
CA ARG A 47 1.69 -5.76 -23.40
C ARG A 47 3.19 -5.41 -23.33
N PHE A 48 3.55 -4.47 -22.46
CA PHE A 48 4.90 -3.94 -22.29
C PHE A 48 5.23 -3.90 -20.81
N ASP A 49 6.50 -3.67 -20.50
CA ASP A 49 6.97 -3.62 -19.13
C ASP A 49 6.70 -2.23 -18.53
N HIS A 50 6.04 -2.23 -17.38
CA HIS A 50 5.92 -1.08 -16.52
C HIS A 50 7.19 -0.85 -15.70
N PRO A 51 7.37 0.35 -15.14
CA PRO A 51 8.49 0.63 -14.25
C PRO A 51 8.53 -0.33 -13.06
N SER A 52 9.70 -0.91 -12.82
CA SER A 52 10.00 -1.61 -11.57
C SER A 52 10.79 -0.69 -10.62
N PRO A 53 10.64 -0.86 -9.29
CA PRO A 53 11.50 -0.21 -8.31
C PRO A 53 12.98 -0.49 -8.58
N ALA A 54 13.85 0.43 -8.17
CA ALA A 54 15.29 0.23 -8.26
C ALA A 54 15.77 -0.94 -7.39
N GLU A 55 16.92 -1.52 -7.76
CA GLU A 55 17.54 -2.59 -6.99
C GLU A 55 17.94 -2.13 -5.57
N PRO A 56 17.92 -3.04 -4.57
CA PRO A 56 18.22 -2.71 -3.18
C PRO A 56 19.53 -1.95 -2.97
N ALA A 57 20.62 -2.32 -3.67
CA ALA A 57 21.91 -1.65 -3.55
C ALA A 57 21.87 -0.17 -3.95
N LEU A 58 21.12 0.16 -5.02
CA LEU A 58 20.95 1.54 -5.43
C LEU A 58 20.10 2.32 -4.41
N LEU A 59 19.02 1.71 -3.91
CA LEU A 59 18.18 2.32 -2.87
C LEU A 59 18.97 2.54 -1.56
N GLY A 60 19.79 1.57 -1.13
CA GLY A 60 20.67 1.69 0.03
C GLY A 60 21.68 2.82 -0.10
N SER A 61 22.22 3.04 -1.31
CA SER A 61 23.12 4.17 -1.56
C SER A 61 22.44 5.55 -1.46
N LEU A 62 21.12 5.61 -1.66
CA LEU A 62 20.32 6.85 -1.63
C LEU A 62 19.66 7.09 -0.27
N PHE A 63 19.34 6.03 0.46
CA PHE A 63 18.60 6.07 1.72
C PHE A 63 19.32 5.22 2.77
N PRO A 64 20.09 5.84 3.70
CA PRO A 64 20.94 5.12 4.65
C PRO A 64 20.22 4.13 5.58
N ARG A 65 18.91 4.28 5.76
CA ARG A 65 18.08 3.37 6.58
C ARG A 65 17.40 2.28 5.77
N PHE A 66 17.58 2.23 4.46
CA PHE A 66 16.99 1.18 3.64
C PHE A 66 17.61 -0.18 3.96
N ASP A 67 16.76 -1.19 4.14
CA ASP A 67 17.20 -2.54 4.48
C ASP A 67 17.52 -3.34 3.20
N GLU A 68 18.81 -3.41 2.83
CA GLU A 68 19.28 -4.18 1.68
C GLU A 68 19.15 -5.71 1.87
N GLU A 69 19.00 -6.17 3.12
CA GLU A 69 18.89 -7.60 3.44
C GLU A 69 17.44 -8.09 3.39
N TYR A 70 16.46 -7.19 3.55
CA TYR A 70 15.05 -7.53 3.41
C TYR A 70 14.75 -8.10 2.02
N ARG A 71 13.95 -9.16 1.98
CA ARG A 71 13.49 -9.79 0.73
C ARG A 71 11.97 -9.66 0.65
N PRO A 72 11.44 -9.09 -0.45
CA PRO A 72 10.01 -8.93 -0.61
C PRO A 72 9.34 -10.30 -0.69
N VAL A 73 8.17 -10.44 -0.09
CA VAL A 73 7.44 -11.71 -0.06
C VAL A 73 6.69 -12.00 -1.36
N ILE A 74 6.45 -10.97 -2.16
CA ILE A 74 5.82 -11.05 -3.48
C ILE A 74 6.29 -9.88 -4.36
N LYS A 75 6.39 -10.10 -5.67
CA LYS A 75 6.67 -9.06 -6.66
C LYS A 75 5.51 -9.00 -7.67
N PRO A 76 4.94 -7.81 -7.96
CA PRO A 76 3.91 -7.68 -8.99
C PRO A 76 4.48 -8.03 -10.37
N SER A 77 3.59 -8.41 -11.29
CA SER A 77 3.94 -8.61 -12.70
C SER A 77 4.47 -7.30 -13.30
N VAL A 78 5.53 -7.40 -14.11
CA VAL A 78 6.04 -6.25 -14.89
C VAL A 78 5.06 -5.80 -15.96
N ASN A 79 4.10 -6.64 -16.36
CA ASN A 79 3.06 -6.31 -17.32
C ASN A 79 1.78 -5.77 -16.68
N GLY A 80 1.82 -5.48 -15.38
CA GLY A 80 0.70 -4.91 -14.65
C GLY A 80 -0.25 -5.97 -14.10
N GLU A 81 -1.32 -5.49 -13.45
CA GLU A 81 -2.28 -6.30 -12.70
C GLU A 81 -3.69 -5.79 -13.01
N SER A 82 -4.66 -6.70 -13.11
CA SER A 82 -6.07 -6.37 -12.95
C SER A 82 -6.33 -5.85 -11.52
N ILE A 83 -7.47 -5.20 -11.30
CA ILE A 83 -7.87 -4.77 -9.96
C ILE A 83 -7.98 -5.98 -9.01
N LYS A 84 -8.45 -7.13 -9.49
CA LYS A 84 -8.50 -8.36 -8.69
C LYS A 84 -7.10 -8.78 -8.25
N GLU A 85 -6.16 -8.85 -9.18
CA GLU A 85 -4.77 -9.24 -8.90
C GLU A 85 -4.07 -8.27 -7.94
N LEU A 86 -4.32 -6.96 -8.07
CA LEU A 86 -3.87 -5.96 -7.09
C LEU A 86 -4.33 -6.31 -5.66
N HIS A 87 -5.61 -6.63 -5.48
CA HIS A 87 -6.15 -6.98 -4.16
C HIS A 87 -5.57 -8.30 -3.64
N ASP A 88 -5.40 -9.30 -4.51
CA ASP A 88 -4.87 -10.61 -4.12
C ASP A 88 -3.38 -10.50 -3.72
N ARG A 89 -2.55 -9.80 -4.51
CA ARG A 89 -1.15 -9.46 -4.15
C ARG A 89 -1.09 -8.73 -2.82
N THR A 90 -1.90 -7.68 -2.66
CA THR A 90 -1.89 -6.84 -1.47
C THR A 90 -2.28 -7.64 -0.23
N ALA A 91 -3.31 -8.48 -0.32
CA ALA A 91 -3.73 -9.34 0.79
C ALA A 91 -2.65 -10.35 1.17
N TYR A 92 -2.00 -10.98 0.19
CA TYR A 92 -0.89 -11.89 0.44
C TYR A 92 0.31 -11.19 1.10
N ALA A 93 0.71 -10.02 0.58
CA ALA A 93 1.80 -9.23 1.17
C ALA A 93 1.51 -8.86 2.62
N LEU A 94 0.29 -8.36 2.91
CA LEU A 94 -0.13 -8.03 4.27
C LEU A 94 -0.14 -9.25 5.19
N HIS A 95 -0.62 -10.40 4.72
CA HIS A 95 -0.60 -11.64 5.50
C HIS A 95 0.82 -11.98 5.95
N ARG A 96 1.79 -11.97 5.04
CA ARG A 96 3.18 -12.31 5.36
C ARG A 96 3.88 -11.24 6.21
N ILE A 97 3.59 -9.95 5.98
CA ILE A 97 4.07 -8.86 6.84
C ILE A 97 3.55 -9.04 8.28
N ILE A 98 2.26 -9.32 8.44
CA ILE A 98 1.62 -9.53 9.75
C ILE A 98 2.20 -10.78 10.43
N GLU A 99 2.34 -11.88 9.70
CA GLU A 99 2.93 -13.13 10.21
C GLU A 99 4.38 -12.90 10.69
N GLN A 100 5.20 -12.22 9.89
CA GLN A 100 6.56 -11.86 10.27
C GLN A 100 6.57 -10.94 11.51
N SER A 101 5.71 -9.93 11.54
CA SER A 101 5.61 -8.99 12.66
C SER A 101 5.18 -9.68 13.95
N ASP A 102 4.23 -10.61 13.87
CA ASP A 102 3.78 -11.43 14.99
C ASP A 102 4.92 -12.31 15.52
N ARG A 103 5.69 -12.95 14.63
CA ARG A 103 6.87 -13.76 14.98
C ARG A 103 7.98 -12.94 15.63
N GLU A 104 8.16 -11.70 15.19
CA GLU A 104 9.13 -10.75 15.75
C GLU A 104 8.63 -10.07 17.04
N GLY A 105 7.39 -10.32 17.47
CA GLY A 105 6.79 -9.71 18.67
C GLY A 105 6.45 -8.23 18.51
N VAL A 106 6.36 -7.73 17.27
CA VAL A 106 6.06 -6.34 16.94
C VAL A 106 4.57 -6.07 17.09
N LYS A 107 4.21 -5.01 17.82
CA LYS A 107 2.81 -4.62 18.06
C LYS A 107 2.27 -3.54 17.13
N ALA A 108 3.16 -2.82 16.44
CA ALA A 108 2.79 -1.73 15.55
C ALA A 108 3.73 -1.67 14.35
N ILE A 109 3.13 -1.55 13.17
CA ILE A 109 3.84 -1.36 11.91
C ILE A 109 3.34 -0.10 11.22
N VAL A 110 4.20 0.52 10.41
CA VAL A 110 3.84 1.60 9.50
C VAL A 110 4.18 1.15 8.10
N ILE A 111 3.25 1.33 7.16
CA ILE A 111 3.40 0.99 5.74
C ILE A 111 3.26 2.28 4.94
N CYS A 112 4.29 2.67 4.17
CA CYS A 112 4.18 3.74 3.18
C CYS A 112 3.96 3.14 1.78
N THR A 113 2.92 3.59 1.09
CA THR A 113 2.43 2.97 -0.15
C THR A 113 1.74 4.02 -1.04
N HIS A 114 1.05 3.57 -2.09
CA HIS A 114 0.38 4.40 -3.10
C HIS A 114 -1.13 4.34 -2.96
N ALA A 115 -1.86 5.16 -3.72
CA ALA A 115 -3.29 5.35 -3.51
C ALA A 115 -4.13 4.09 -3.76
N ALA A 116 -3.96 3.44 -4.92
CA ALA A 116 -4.69 2.22 -5.25
C ALA A 116 -4.38 1.09 -4.26
N THR A 117 -3.10 0.91 -3.92
CA THR A 117 -2.64 -0.07 -2.95
C THR A 117 -3.14 0.23 -1.53
N LEU A 118 -3.29 1.50 -1.13
CA LEU A 118 -3.89 1.86 0.16
C LEU A 118 -5.36 1.45 0.25
N ILE A 119 -6.13 1.63 -0.83
CA ILE A 119 -7.52 1.15 -0.89
C ILE A 119 -7.55 -0.38 -0.80
N ALA A 120 -6.70 -1.07 -1.58
CA ALA A 120 -6.58 -2.52 -1.53
C ALA A 120 -6.19 -3.03 -0.12
N ILE A 121 -5.27 -2.33 0.57
CA ILE A 121 -4.90 -2.61 1.96
C ILE A 121 -6.12 -2.46 2.87
N GLY A 122 -6.85 -1.36 2.75
CA GLY A 122 -8.05 -1.12 3.56
C GLY A 122 -9.09 -2.22 3.41
N ARG A 123 -9.39 -2.61 2.17
CA ARG A 123 -10.32 -3.70 1.85
C ARG A 123 -9.80 -5.04 2.38
N ALA A 124 -8.53 -5.37 2.15
CA ALA A 124 -7.90 -6.61 2.62
C ALA A 124 -7.88 -6.74 4.15
N LEU A 125 -7.58 -5.66 4.87
CA LEU A 125 -7.56 -5.64 6.34
C LEU A 125 -8.95 -5.74 6.95
N THR A 126 -9.94 -5.07 6.36
CA THR A 126 -11.32 -5.08 6.87
C THR A 126 -12.13 -6.29 6.44
N GLY A 127 -11.68 -7.00 5.41
CA GLY A 127 -12.42 -8.11 4.81
C GLY A 127 -13.56 -7.67 3.89
N ARG A 128 -13.63 -6.38 3.55
CA ARG A 128 -14.78 -5.77 2.88
C ARG A 128 -14.41 -5.40 1.45
N MET A 129 -14.68 -6.31 0.52
CA MET A 129 -14.72 -5.97 -0.89
C MET A 129 -16.10 -5.38 -1.22
N PRO A 130 -16.20 -4.15 -1.77
CA PRO A 130 -17.48 -3.62 -2.19
C PRO A 130 -17.99 -4.34 -3.46
N GLU A 131 -19.30 -4.31 -3.68
CA GLU A 131 -19.91 -4.77 -4.94
C GLU A 131 -19.54 -3.85 -6.10
N ASP A 132 -19.57 -2.53 -5.85
CA ASP A 132 -19.06 -1.52 -6.77
C ASP A 132 -17.60 -1.21 -6.45
N ILE A 133 -16.70 -1.53 -7.39
CA ILE A 133 -15.27 -1.30 -7.21
C ILE A 133 -14.92 0.19 -7.01
N ALA A 134 -15.74 1.08 -7.56
CA ALA A 134 -15.56 2.52 -7.56
C ALA A 134 -16.03 3.18 -6.26
N GLU A 135 -16.57 2.41 -5.30
CA GLU A 135 -16.98 2.90 -3.99
C GLU A 135 -15.83 3.65 -3.29
N GLU A 136 -16.10 4.87 -2.83
CA GLU A 136 -15.16 5.69 -2.06
C GLU A 136 -15.17 5.27 -0.58
N ASP A 137 -14.52 4.14 -0.30
CA ASP A 137 -14.51 3.53 1.02
C ASP A 137 -13.26 3.83 1.86
N PHE A 138 -12.18 4.21 1.20
CA PHE A 138 -10.95 4.70 1.81
C PHE A 138 -10.54 6.03 1.18
N ARG A 139 -9.78 6.82 1.94
CA ARG A 139 -9.40 8.20 1.57
C ARG A 139 -7.89 8.30 1.36
N PRO A 140 -7.33 7.83 0.23
CA PRO A 140 -5.90 7.93 -0.04
C PRO A 140 -5.52 9.35 -0.49
N PHE A 141 -5.30 10.25 0.47
CA PHE A 141 -4.72 11.56 0.20
C PHE A 141 -3.20 11.53 0.23
N THR A 142 -2.56 12.49 -0.44
CA THR A 142 -1.10 12.65 -0.39
C THR A 142 -0.64 12.86 1.06
N CYS A 143 0.25 11.98 1.54
CA CYS A 143 0.71 11.94 2.93
C CYS A 143 -0.41 11.81 3.98
N GLY A 144 -1.61 11.36 3.59
CA GLY A 144 -2.69 11.06 4.53
C GLY A 144 -2.42 9.80 5.34
N LEU A 145 -2.81 9.78 6.60
CA LEU A 145 -2.61 8.65 7.51
C LEU A 145 -3.91 7.88 7.74
N SER A 146 -3.91 6.59 7.41
CA SER A 146 -4.99 5.67 7.80
C SER A 146 -4.51 4.74 8.91
N THR A 147 -5.32 4.58 9.95
CA THR A 147 -4.99 3.79 11.15
C THR A 147 -5.98 2.64 11.32
N PHE A 148 -5.44 1.44 11.49
CA PHE A 148 -6.20 0.22 11.69
C PHE A 148 -5.82 -0.45 13.01
N VAL A 149 -6.79 -1.03 13.71
CA VAL A 149 -6.58 -1.80 14.93
C VAL A 149 -7.09 -3.23 14.75
N ARG A 150 -6.24 -4.21 15.07
CA ARG A 150 -6.54 -5.64 14.89
C ARG A 150 -7.66 -6.08 15.83
N LYS A 151 -8.65 -6.81 15.32
CA LYS A 151 -9.80 -7.32 16.10
C LYS A 151 -9.47 -8.61 16.85
N GLY A 152 -8.66 -9.48 16.25
CA GLY A 152 -8.27 -10.75 16.83
C GLY A 152 -6.99 -11.31 16.25
N LYS A 153 -6.52 -12.44 16.77
CA LYS A 153 -5.39 -13.15 16.17
C LYS A 153 -5.90 -13.96 14.97
N GLY A 154 -5.21 -13.83 13.84
CA GLY A 154 -5.35 -14.75 12.71
C GLY A 154 -4.58 -16.04 12.96
N GLY A 155 -4.86 -17.08 12.18
CA GLY A 155 -4.17 -18.37 12.29
C GLY A 155 -4.24 -19.22 11.03
N GLU A 156 -4.60 -18.64 9.89
CA GLU A 156 -4.65 -19.39 8.63
C GLU A 156 -3.23 -19.56 8.10
N SER A 157 -2.81 -20.82 7.90
CA SER A 157 -1.56 -21.11 7.20
C SER A 157 -1.80 -20.94 5.70
N VAL A 158 -1.07 -19.99 5.11
CA VAL A 158 -1.09 -19.74 3.67
C VAL A 158 0.21 -20.29 3.07
N LYS A 159 0.12 -20.91 1.89
CA LYS A 159 1.29 -21.42 1.17
C LYS A 159 2.22 -20.27 0.79
N GLU A 160 3.51 -20.55 0.69
CA GLU A 160 4.45 -19.59 0.14
C GLU A 160 4.23 -19.44 -1.37
N TRP A 161 4.32 -18.20 -1.85
CA TRP A 161 4.27 -17.89 -3.27
C TRP A 161 5.51 -18.44 -3.97
N GLU A 162 5.29 -19.11 -5.10
CA GLU A 162 6.33 -19.83 -5.82
C GLU A 162 7.18 -18.92 -6.73
N GLY A 163 6.75 -17.66 -6.91
CA GLY A 163 7.48 -16.63 -7.64
C GLY A 163 6.70 -16.06 -8.82
N PRO A 164 7.34 -15.17 -9.60
CA PRO A 164 6.72 -14.52 -10.75
C PRO A 164 6.06 -15.52 -11.69
N GLU A 165 4.97 -15.11 -12.36
CA GLU A 165 4.18 -15.93 -13.30
C GLU A 165 3.41 -17.10 -12.65
N THR A 166 3.46 -17.25 -11.32
CA THR A 166 2.64 -18.20 -10.57
C THR A 166 1.46 -17.52 -9.88
N GLU A 167 0.40 -18.29 -9.64
CA GLU A 167 -0.81 -17.79 -8.95
C GLU A 167 -0.46 -17.34 -7.52
N VAL A 168 -1.01 -16.18 -7.13
CA VAL A 168 -0.87 -15.69 -5.76
C VAL A 168 -1.70 -16.55 -4.81
N PRO A 169 -1.13 -17.11 -3.73
CA PRO A 169 -1.87 -17.92 -2.79
C PRO A 169 -3.07 -17.17 -2.19
N ASP A 170 -4.24 -17.81 -2.21
CA ASP A 170 -5.46 -17.24 -1.64
C ASP A 170 -5.40 -17.17 -0.10
N VAL A 171 -5.57 -15.97 0.43
CA VAL A 171 -5.55 -15.65 1.86
C VAL A 171 -6.97 -15.68 2.47
N LYS A 172 -8.01 -15.92 1.68
CA LYS A 172 -9.42 -16.01 2.12
C LYS A 172 -9.85 -14.83 2.99
N TRP A 173 -9.41 -13.63 2.64
CA TRP A 173 -9.58 -12.42 3.44
C TRP A 173 -10.97 -11.78 3.34
N ARG A 174 -11.77 -12.14 2.33
CA ARG A 174 -13.08 -11.54 2.03
C ARG A 174 -14.15 -11.92 3.08
N ASP A 175 -15.37 -11.45 2.87
CA ASP A 175 -16.55 -11.76 3.69
C ASP A 175 -16.40 -11.36 5.17
N GLY A 176 -15.74 -10.22 5.41
CA GLY A 176 -15.55 -9.65 6.75
C GLY A 176 -14.47 -10.34 7.60
N LYS A 177 -13.74 -11.31 7.05
CA LYS A 177 -12.66 -12.02 7.76
C LYS A 177 -11.45 -11.11 8.00
N GLY A 178 -10.97 -10.49 6.93
CA GLY A 178 -9.79 -9.64 6.90
C GLY A 178 -8.48 -10.39 7.16
N VAL A 179 -7.39 -9.94 6.53
CA VAL A 179 -6.08 -10.60 6.69
C VAL A 179 -5.58 -10.57 8.14
N GLY A 180 -5.03 -11.69 8.59
CA GLY A 180 -4.44 -11.79 9.92
C GLY A 180 -5.43 -11.64 11.06
N GLY A 181 -6.72 -11.99 10.92
CA GLY A 181 -7.71 -11.92 12.01
C GLY A 181 -8.54 -10.65 12.04
N GLY A 182 -8.54 -9.90 10.94
CA GLY A 182 -9.43 -8.76 10.71
C GLY A 182 -9.07 -7.50 11.49
N TRP A 183 -9.42 -6.36 10.91
CA TRP A 183 -9.05 -5.05 11.44
C TRP A 183 -10.24 -4.08 11.42
N GLU A 184 -10.20 -3.14 12.34
CA GLU A 184 -11.13 -2.01 12.42
C GLU A 184 -10.41 -0.73 12.00
N LEU A 185 -11.00 0.02 11.08
CA LEU A 185 -10.52 1.33 10.66
C LEU A 185 -10.83 2.37 11.74
N LYS A 186 -9.80 2.96 12.35
CA LYS A 186 -9.93 4.00 13.39
C LYS A 186 -9.82 5.41 12.82
N GLY A 187 -9.13 5.57 11.70
CA GLY A 187 -9.01 6.82 10.98
C GLY A 187 -8.65 6.55 9.52
N SER A 188 -9.22 7.32 8.60
CA SER A 188 -9.07 7.14 7.16
C SER A 188 -8.58 8.44 6.53
N GLY A 189 -7.34 8.44 6.05
CA GLY A 189 -6.75 9.58 5.35
C GLY A 189 -6.66 10.85 6.18
N ASP A 190 -6.27 10.76 7.46
CA ASP A 190 -6.07 11.95 8.29
C ASP A 190 -4.96 12.81 7.69
N CYS A 191 -5.29 14.06 7.39
CA CYS A 191 -4.38 15.10 6.91
C CYS A 191 -4.39 16.33 7.82
N SER A 192 -4.94 16.22 9.04
CA SER A 192 -5.08 17.34 9.98
C SER A 192 -3.73 17.91 10.44
N PHE A 193 -2.68 17.10 10.40
CA PHE A 193 -1.29 17.48 10.67
C PHE A 193 -0.59 18.15 9.49
N LEU A 194 -1.19 18.12 8.28
CA LEU A 194 -0.63 18.78 7.10
C LEU A 194 -1.16 20.21 7.00
N SER A 195 -0.26 21.17 6.73
CA SER A 195 -0.65 22.58 6.54
C SER A 195 -1.61 22.76 5.36
N GLY A 196 -1.35 22.03 4.25
CA GLY A 196 -2.18 21.99 3.04
C GLY A 196 -3.48 21.18 3.17
N GLY A 197 -3.64 20.40 4.23
CA GLY A 197 -4.82 19.54 4.41
C GLY A 197 -4.87 18.39 3.40
N GLU A 198 -6.09 18.02 2.99
CA GLU A 198 -6.35 16.91 2.06
C GLU A 198 -6.05 17.33 0.61
N GLU A 199 -5.07 16.69 -0.03
CA GLU A 199 -4.68 16.95 -1.41
C GLU A 199 -4.59 15.67 -2.24
N ARG A 200 -5.02 15.77 -3.52
CA ARG A 200 -4.93 14.70 -4.53
C ARG A 200 -5.49 13.36 -4.06
N GLY A 201 -6.71 13.37 -3.52
CA GLY A 201 -7.42 12.13 -3.19
C GLY A 201 -7.61 11.28 -4.43
N TRP A 202 -7.87 9.99 -4.27
CA TRP A 202 -7.98 9.07 -5.39
C TRP A 202 -8.96 7.93 -5.09
N ARG A 203 -9.67 7.44 -6.11
CA ARG A 203 -10.46 6.20 -6.06
C ARG A 203 -10.40 5.47 -7.40
N PHE A 204 -10.72 4.19 -7.41
CA PHE A 204 -10.97 3.44 -8.64
C PHE A 204 -12.15 4.08 -9.40
N SER A 205 -12.09 4.17 -10.73
CA SER A 205 -13.24 4.63 -11.52
C SER A 205 -14.19 3.50 -11.90
N GLY A 206 -13.69 2.27 -11.98
CA GLY A 206 -14.40 1.10 -12.49
C GLY A 206 -14.18 0.86 -13.98
N ASP A 207 -13.79 1.88 -14.74
CA ASP A 207 -13.49 1.78 -16.17
C ASP A 207 -12.13 1.12 -16.44
N GLU A 208 -11.30 0.96 -15.42
CA GLU A 208 -10.03 0.22 -15.53
C GLU A 208 -10.22 -1.29 -15.56
N SER A 209 -11.44 -1.76 -15.29
CA SER A 209 -11.82 -3.18 -15.26
C SER A 209 -12.01 -3.77 -16.65
N PHE A 210 -12.07 -2.94 -17.70
CA PHE A 210 -12.19 -3.41 -19.07
C PHE A 210 -10.81 -3.83 -19.56
N ASP A 211 -10.61 -5.14 -19.72
CA ASP A 211 -9.48 -5.72 -20.43
C ASP A 211 -9.21 -4.90 -21.70
N ALA A 212 -8.02 -4.29 -21.77
CA ALA A 212 -7.56 -3.59 -22.97
C ALA A 212 -7.25 -4.61 -24.08
N VAL A 213 -8.28 -5.30 -24.58
CA VAL A 213 -8.25 -6.16 -25.77
C VAL A 213 -7.86 -5.34 -27.01
N THR A 214 -7.98 -4.01 -26.95
CA THR A 214 -7.63 -3.11 -28.05
C THR A 214 -6.32 -2.38 -27.77
N GLY A 215 -5.20 -3.01 -28.11
CA GLY A 215 -4.01 -2.46 -28.81
C GLY A 215 -3.38 -1.09 -28.45
N ASN A 216 -3.96 -0.27 -27.60
CA ASN A 216 -3.69 1.16 -27.47
C ASN A 216 -3.73 1.64 -26.01
N ALA A 217 -3.56 0.79 -25.00
CA ALA A 217 -3.39 1.26 -23.63
C ALA A 217 -2.00 1.94 -23.51
N PRO A 218 -1.91 3.28 -23.34
CA PRO A 218 -0.64 3.90 -22.95
C PRO A 218 -0.20 3.37 -21.57
N SER A 219 1.05 3.61 -21.17
CA SER A 219 1.55 3.29 -19.83
C SER A 219 0.80 4.11 -18.78
N LEU A 220 -0.38 3.67 -18.36
CA LEU A 220 -1.20 4.37 -17.39
C LEU A 220 -0.89 3.82 -15.99
N ASP A 221 -0.41 4.71 -15.14
CA ASP A 221 -0.29 4.50 -13.70
C ASP A 221 -1.64 4.90 -13.05
N ALA A 222 -1.99 4.25 -11.93
CA ALA A 222 -3.07 4.66 -11.04
C ALA A 222 -3.11 6.18 -10.84
N GLY A 223 -1.96 6.80 -10.56
CA GLY A 223 -1.87 8.24 -10.28
C GLY A 223 -2.08 9.18 -11.47
N SER A 224 -2.08 8.68 -12.71
CA SER A 224 -2.10 9.52 -13.93
C SER A 224 -3.21 9.20 -14.94
N GLY A 225 -3.86 8.03 -14.87
CA GLY A 225 -4.95 7.74 -15.80
C GLY A 225 -5.82 6.51 -15.56
N LEU A 226 -5.63 5.78 -14.44
CA LEU A 226 -6.43 4.62 -14.06
C LEU A 226 -7.31 4.89 -12.83
N GLY A 227 -7.73 6.14 -12.59
CA GLY A 227 -8.62 6.45 -11.48
C GLY A 227 -9.12 7.87 -11.45
N VAL A 228 -9.94 8.18 -10.45
CA VAL A 228 -10.57 9.49 -10.29
C VAL A 228 -9.90 10.25 -9.16
N VAL A 229 -9.47 11.48 -9.44
CA VAL A 229 -9.00 12.40 -8.40
C VAL A 229 -10.19 12.88 -7.55
N VAL A 230 -10.10 12.70 -6.24
CA VAL A 230 -11.11 13.10 -5.25
C VAL A 230 -10.70 14.40 -4.59
N GLU A 231 -11.61 15.37 -4.53
CA GLU A 231 -11.38 16.63 -3.82
C GLU A 231 -11.41 16.45 -2.30
N GLY A 232 -10.45 17.08 -1.63
CA GLY A 232 -10.40 17.15 -0.18
C GLY A 232 -11.45 18.09 0.41
N LYS A 233 -11.72 17.96 1.71
CA LYS A 233 -12.51 18.90 2.50
C LYS A 233 -11.78 20.24 2.53
N LYS A 234 -12.33 21.25 1.85
CA LYS A 234 -11.81 22.63 1.92
C LYS A 234 -11.86 23.12 3.38
N LYS A 235 -10.73 23.58 3.92
CA LYS A 235 -10.77 24.43 5.13
C LYS A 235 -11.64 25.63 4.81
N ALA A 236 -12.65 25.89 5.64
CA ALA A 236 -13.44 27.12 5.53
C ALA A 236 -12.45 28.29 5.53
N SER A 237 -12.48 29.11 4.47
CA SER A 237 -11.67 30.32 4.40
C SER A 237 -12.06 31.21 5.56
N GLY A 238 -11.21 31.28 6.60
CA GLY A 238 -11.30 32.35 7.58
C GLY A 238 -11.20 33.70 6.84
N PRO A 239 -11.90 34.74 7.30
CA PRO A 239 -11.87 36.03 6.62
C PRO A 239 -10.42 36.50 6.50
N SER A 240 -10.03 36.79 5.25
CA SER A 240 -8.75 37.41 4.91
C SER A 240 -8.58 38.67 5.75
N MET A 241 -7.67 38.65 6.72
CA MET A 241 -7.17 39.89 7.32
C MET A 241 -6.18 40.50 6.32
N LEU A 242 -6.70 41.43 5.52
CA LEU A 242 -5.94 42.57 5.03
C LEU A 242 -5.80 43.58 6.17
#